data_AF-A0AA43ZUS9-F1
#
_entry.id   AF-A0AA43ZUS9-F1
#
_cell.length_a   1.000
_cell.length_b   1.000
_cell.length_c   1.000
_cell.angle_alpha   90.00
_cell.angle_beta   90.00
_cell.angle_gamma   90.00
#
_symmetry.space_group_name_H-M   'P 1'
#
loop_
_entity.id
_entity.type
_entity.pdbx_description
1 polymer ?
#
loop_
_entity_poly.entity_id
_entity_poly.type
_entity_poly.pdbx_seq_one_letter_code
_entity_poly.pdbx_strand_id
1 'polypeptide(L)'
;MCVINNKYKQKNNCEFFEDDKKKLRNLIENKEITDKLFSFLIENNLNRYIFGYILRIKDFDIDNIPFEDSLLNPERVEEFAKESFIKKYECESCNYLLFRNYDYNIPFDFEEDCRCPYCCKKNKFDFNSLNNDFHITRKDLYNFLNKLADIGVFNKESYVTCSNCTEKKIYDGNFDQNCSKCGKLNEIKFNYSTNYFSDCGGFWFEWYVYNLCLIHYPSQNVFYGYKAKYDDENNKEQECELDILVLDGDNPIIYECKDYMGYNKKKLVTNDLYGNLSKINKVSDKIVVVSSTKEIKEKSKEKLKKEFGEKIEFLECGNLEKKFLNAEKILEEVENKSYVINSLYEKINEQEKKKVLELLIEKIKLNSESKGSESKVYFECLIRILNNEDQDIKKCLKEFLKEFEPILKDILKNSIANNLKNNQNISAMFKFIRSIYDIYPKIIINLDMNLFIKTGIPYLNPNSFSDCKKRAPFYYFICSFFKTENFNDFNLDESIIQNFLLKFIDIIPVYYGCNSFKNTLNVFLKLWGYKTDIIENKLITSLENLFKEENCYKKEILSFLKEVCNTLSKENQNIYRRLSTNNEK
;
A
#
# COMPACT_ATOMS: atom_id res chain seq x y z
N MET A 1 20.69 -36.70 1.09
CA MET A 1 20.65 -37.06 2.51
C MET A 1 21.61 -36.15 3.29
N CYS A 2 21.11 -35.01 3.77
CA CYS A 2 21.78 -34.27 4.85
C CYS A 2 21.21 -34.81 6.16
N VAL A 3 21.99 -35.63 6.87
CA VAL A 3 21.63 -36.03 8.25
C VAL A 3 22.18 -34.95 9.17
N ILE A 4 21.30 -34.23 9.87
CA ILE A 4 21.69 -33.23 10.86
C ILE A 4 22.09 -33.99 12.15
N ASN A 5 23.34 -34.44 12.23
CA ASN A 5 23.82 -35.20 13.39
C ASN A 5 24.50 -34.33 14.48
N ASN A 6 24.15 -34.62 15.74
CA ASN A 6 24.95 -34.45 16.97
C ASN A 6 25.35 -33.05 17.47
N LYS A 7 24.61 -31.97 17.17
CA LYS A 7 24.94 -30.63 17.72
C LYS A 7 23.88 -29.94 18.61
N TYR A 8 22.70 -30.52 18.80
CA TYR A 8 21.58 -29.83 19.46
C TYR A 8 21.05 -30.61 20.65
N LYS A 9 20.51 -29.93 21.67
CA LYS A 9 19.81 -30.55 22.80
C LYS A 9 18.51 -31.16 22.28
N GLN A 10 18.57 -32.44 21.96
CA GLN A 10 17.40 -33.19 21.54
C GLN A 10 16.67 -33.72 22.77
N LYS A 11 15.35 -33.56 22.79
CA LYS A 11 14.47 -34.27 23.70
C LYS A 11 14.31 -35.66 23.08
N ASN A 12 14.91 -36.69 23.67
CA ASN A 12 15.13 -38.03 23.07
C ASN A 12 16.16 -38.05 21.92
N ASN A 13 16.81 -39.19 21.66
CA ASN A 13 17.69 -39.37 20.51
C ASN A 13 16.86 -39.21 19.23
N CYS A 14 17.00 -38.08 18.55
CA CYS A 14 16.18 -37.71 17.40
C CYS A 14 17.05 -37.56 16.15
N GLU A 15 16.61 -38.11 15.02
CA GLU A 15 17.26 -37.90 13.72
C GLU A 15 16.34 -37.12 12.78
N PHE A 16 16.91 -36.11 12.11
CA PHE A 16 16.20 -35.30 11.12
C PHE A 16 16.63 -35.66 9.70
N PHE A 17 15.65 -35.85 8.82
CA PHE A 17 15.89 -36.17 7.41
C PHE A 17 14.82 -35.53 6.50
N GLU A 18 15.21 -35.28 5.26
CA GLU A 18 14.35 -34.68 4.24
C GLU A 18 13.25 -35.66 3.80
N ASP A 19 12.00 -35.20 3.66
CA ASP A 19 10.91 -36.02 3.11
C ASP A 19 10.85 -35.90 1.58
N ASP A 20 11.22 -36.96 0.86
CA ASP A 20 11.21 -37.03 -0.60
C ASP A 20 9.82 -36.76 -1.23
N LYS A 21 8.73 -36.83 -0.43
CA LYS A 21 7.35 -36.66 -0.89
C LYS A 21 6.86 -35.20 -0.96
N LYS A 22 7.45 -34.25 -0.22
CA LYS A 22 7.06 -32.83 -0.27
C LYS A 22 7.88 -32.07 -1.34
N LYS A 23 7.49 -32.20 -2.61
CA LYS A 23 8.12 -31.43 -3.71
C LYS A 23 7.40 -30.11 -3.95
N LEU A 24 7.75 -29.07 -3.17
CA LEU A 24 7.59 -27.66 -3.57
C LEU A 24 8.70 -27.20 -4.54
N ARG A 25 9.53 -28.15 -4.99
CA ARG A 25 10.73 -27.96 -5.80
C ARG A 25 10.49 -27.01 -6.98
N ASN A 26 9.41 -27.18 -7.74
CA ASN A 26 9.18 -26.37 -8.95
C ASN A 26 9.04 -24.86 -8.69
N LEU A 27 8.36 -24.45 -7.61
CA LEU A 27 8.23 -23.03 -7.28
C LEU A 27 9.56 -22.50 -6.69
N ILE A 28 10.13 -23.22 -5.72
CA ILE A 28 11.40 -22.88 -5.05
C ILE A 28 12.55 -22.79 -6.05
N GLU A 29 12.58 -23.64 -7.07
CA GLU A 29 13.60 -23.66 -8.13
C GLU A 29 13.47 -22.46 -9.08
N ASN A 30 12.27 -21.90 -9.27
CA ASN A 30 12.07 -20.65 -9.99
C ASN A 30 12.12 -19.46 -9.03
N LYS A 31 13.34 -19.06 -8.66
CA LYS A 31 13.59 -17.97 -7.72
C LYS A 31 12.89 -16.66 -8.11
N GLU A 32 12.86 -16.30 -9.39
CA GLU A 32 12.23 -15.06 -9.84
C GLU A 32 10.71 -15.03 -9.55
N ILE A 33 10.00 -16.11 -9.87
CA ILE A 33 8.56 -16.22 -9.63
C ILE A 33 8.28 -16.34 -8.13
N THR A 34 9.09 -17.14 -7.41
CA THR A 34 9.04 -17.26 -5.94
C THR A 34 9.13 -15.90 -5.28
N ASP A 35 10.16 -15.14 -5.63
CA ASP A 35 10.42 -13.83 -5.06
C ASP A 35 9.24 -12.89 -5.37
N LYS A 36 8.77 -12.81 -6.62
CA LYS A 36 7.63 -11.95 -7.00
C LYS A 36 6.33 -12.34 -6.30
N LEU A 37 6.02 -13.63 -6.20
CA LEU A 37 4.82 -14.13 -5.53
C LEU A 37 4.90 -13.84 -4.03
N PHE A 38 6.05 -14.07 -3.42
CA PHE A 38 6.23 -13.83 -1.99
C PHE A 38 5.98 -12.36 -1.64
N SER A 39 6.58 -11.44 -2.39
CA SER A 39 6.34 -10.00 -2.21
C SER A 39 4.88 -9.63 -2.48
N PHE A 40 4.27 -10.16 -3.54
CA PHE A 40 2.86 -9.92 -3.83
C PHE A 40 1.95 -10.30 -2.66
N LEU A 41 2.20 -11.45 -2.03
CA LEU A 41 1.44 -11.95 -0.90
C LEU A 41 1.73 -11.15 0.39
N ILE A 42 2.98 -10.76 0.63
CA ILE A 42 3.31 -9.88 1.77
C ILE A 42 2.63 -8.53 1.59
N GLU A 43 2.64 -7.92 0.40
CA GLU A 43 1.98 -6.64 0.15
C GLU A 43 0.47 -6.74 0.36
N ASN A 44 -0.15 -7.84 -0.07
CA ASN A 44 -1.60 -7.95 -0.19
C ASN A 44 -2.19 -9.03 0.74
N ASN A 45 -2.40 -8.71 2.03
CA ASN A 45 -2.96 -9.63 3.03
C ASN A 45 -4.29 -10.28 2.59
N LEU A 46 -5.19 -9.49 2.01
CA LEU A 46 -6.53 -9.92 1.59
C LEU A 46 -6.47 -10.87 0.38
N ASN A 47 -5.51 -10.61 -0.49
CA ASN A 47 -5.27 -11.42 -1.68
C ASN A 47 -4.70 -12.79 -1.33
N ARG A 48 -4.05 -12.98 -0.18
CA ARG A 48 -3.57 -14.30 0.26
C ARG A 48 -4.74 -15.26 0.50
N TYR A 49 -5.85 -14.76 1.03
CA TYR A 49 -7.05 -15.56 1.23
C TYR A 49 -7.66 -15.98 -0.12
N ILE A 50 -7.85 -15.03 -1.03
CA ILE A 50 -8.34 -15.30 -2.39
C ILE A 50 -7.37 -16.22 -3.15
N PHE A 51 -6.07 -16.05 -2.96
CA PHE A 51 -5.03 -16.88 -3.56
C PHE A 51 -5.13 -18.33 -3.10
N GLY A 52 -5.11 -18.57 -1.77
CA GLY A 52 -5.26 -19.92 -1.22
C GLY A 52 -6.58 -20.60 -1.62
N TYR A 53 -7.61 -19.79 -1.86
CA TYR A 53 -8.88 -20.25 -2.41
C TYR A 53 -8.75 -20.74 -3.86
N ILE A 54 -8.24 -19.89 -4.74
CA ILE A 54 -8.13 -20.15 -6.19
C ILE A 54 -7.15 -21.30 -6.46
N LEU A 55 -6.08 -21.45 -5.69
CA LEU A 55 -5.11 -22.54 -5.85
C LEU A 55 -5.73 -23.94 -5.75
N ARG A 56 -6.89 -24.07 -5.11
CA ARG A 56 -7.61 -25.35 -5.01
C ARG A 56 -8.37 -25.70 -6.29
N ILE A 57 -8.42 -24.77 -7.25
CA ILE A 57 -9.07 -24.94 -8.54
C ILE A 57 -7.96 -25.01 -9.59
N LYS A 58 -7.69 -26.23 -10.06
CA LYS A 58 -6.59 -26.54 -10.98
C LYS A 58 -6.69 -25.79 -12.31
N ASP A 59 -7.91 -25.71 -12.85
CA ASP A 59 -8.24 -25.05 -14.10
C ASP A 59 -9.46 -24.14 -13.87
N PHE A 60 -9.26 -22.84 -14.02
CA PHE A 60 -10.22 -21.83 -13.62
C PHE A 60 -10.75 -21.04 -14.80
N ASP A 61 -11.97 -21.38 -15.20
CA ASP A 61 -12.74 -20.73 -16.27
C ASP A 61 -13.74 -19.76 -15.63
N ILE A 62 -13.28 -18.54 -15.27
CA ILE A 62 -14.09 -17.53 -14.56
C ILE A 62 -15.40 -17.23 -15.30
N ASP A 63 -15.35 -17.22 -16.64
CA ASP A 63 -16.49 -16.88 -17.50
C ASP A 63 -17.64 -17.88 -17.34
N ASN A 64 -17.34 -19.13 -16.94
CA ASN A 64 -18.31 -20.21 -16.84
C ASN A 64 -18.64 -20.63 -15.40
N ILE A 65 -18.00 -20.03 -14.38
CA ILE A 65 -18.35 -20.27 -12.97
C ILE A 65 -19.50 -19.32 -12.59
N PRO A 66 -20.66 -19.87 -12.14
CA PRO A 66 -21.72 -19.06 -11.56
C PRO A 66 -21.16 -18.27 -10.38
N PHE A 67 -21.41 -16.97 -10.31
CA PHE A 67 -20.90 -16.15 -9.21
C PHE A 67 -21.54 -16.54 -7.86
N GLU A 68 -22.65 -17.27 -7.90
CA GLU A 68 -23.32 -17.89 -6.75
C GLU A 68 -22.69 -19.22 -6.32
N ASP A 69 -21.74 -19.76 -7.10
CA ASP A 69 -20.99 -20.95 -6.72
C ASP A 69 -20.34 -20.70 -5.36
N SER A 70 -20.51 -21.67 -4.45
CA SER A 70 -19.87 -21.72 -3.14
C SER A 70 -18.38 -21.38 -3.15
N LEU A 71 -17.74 -21.53 -4.31
CA LEU A 71 -16.36 -21.22 -4.62
C LEU A 71 -16.03 -19.72 -4.61
N LEU A 72 -16.81 -18.92 -5.32
CA LEU A 72 -16.52 -17.49 -5.50
C LEU A 72 -17.65 -16.60 -5.00
N ASN A 73 -18.58 -17.19 -4.25
CA ASN A 73 -19.73 -16.50 -3.68
C ASN A 73 -19.26 -15.22 -2.98
N PRO A 74 -19.66 -14.03 -3.48
CA PRO A 74 -19.25 -12.75 -2.92
C PRO A 74 -19.55 -12.65 -1.43
N GLU A 75 -20.70 -13.13 -0.97
CA GLU A 75 -21.05 -13.10 0.46
C GLU A 75 -20.09 -13.94 1.31
N ARG A 76 -19.58 -15.06 0.80
CA ARG A 76 -18.57 -15.88 1.49
C ARG A 76 -17.18 -15.26 1.42
N VAL A 77 -16.75 -14.80 0.25
CA VAL A 77 -15.46 -14.11 0.10
C VAL A 77 -15.45 -12.84 0.95
N GLU A 78 -16.56 -12.10 0.97
CA GLU A 78 -16.80 -10.96 1.86
C GLU A 78 -16.80 -11.37 3.32
N GLU A 79 -17.39 -12.51 3.71
CA GLU A 79 -17.35 -13.03 5.08
C GLU A 79 -15.91 -13.23 5.59
N PHE A 80 -15.01 -13.70 4.71
CA PHE A 80 -13.58 -13.89 5.02
C PHE A 80 -12.74 -12.60 4.84
N ALA A 81 -13.17 -11.68 3.98
CA ALA A 81 -12.53 -10.39 3.69
C ALA A 81 -13.18 -9.18 4.41
N LYS A 82 -14.01 -9.44 5.44
CA LYS A 82 -14.95 -8.50 6.11
C LYS A 82 -14.43 -7.11 6.51
N GLU A 83 -13.12 -6.91 6.59
CA GLU A 83 -12.50 -5.66 7.06
C GLU A 83 -12.12 -4.69 5.93
N SER A 84 -12.48 -4.97 4.67
CA SER A 84 -12.16 -4.09 3.53
C SER A 84 -13.33 -3.27 2.99
N PHE A 85 -14.49 -3.33 3.64
CA PHE A 85 -15.68 -2.65 3.14
C PHE A 85 -15.90 -1.35 3.92
N ILE A 86 -15.87 -0.23 3.19
CA ILE A 86 -16.58 0.97 3.64
C ILE A 86 -18.02 0.53 3.88
N LYS A 87 -18.52 0.76 5.09
CA LYS A 87 -19.91 0.47 5.43
C LYS A 87 -20.75 1.69 5.08
N LYS A 88 -21.79 1.50 4.27
CA LYS A 88 -22.78 2.54 4.00
C LYS A 88 -23.76 2.58 5.16
N TYR A 89 -23.91 3.75 5.75
CA TYR A 89 -25.01 4.05 6.66
C TYR A 89 -25.88 5.12 6.01
N GLU A 90 -27.16 4.86 5.85
CA GLU A 90 -28.11 5.83 5.31
C GLU A 90 -29.03 6.30 6.42
N CYS A 91 -29.36 7.59 6.42
CA CYS A 91 -30.34 8.11 7.34
C CYS A 91 -31.71 7.47 7.06
N GLU A 92 -32.26 6.71 8.01
CA GLU A 92 -33.54 5.99 7.87
C GLU A 92 -34.72 6.89 7.46
N SER A 93 -34.62 8.19 7.74
CA SER A 93 -35.67 9.16 7.45
C SER A 93 -35.55 9.88 6.11
N CYS A 94 -34.38 9.94 5.49
CA CYS A 94 -34.19 10.72 4.26
C CYS A 94 -33.22 10.09 3.25
N ASN A 95 -32.72 8.90 3.56
CA ASN A 95 -31.75 8.12 2.78
C ASN A 95 -30.45 8.88 2.45
N TYR A 96 -30.17 9.98 3.17
CA TYR A 96 -28.91 10.69 3.02
C TYR A 96 -27.77 9.80 3.49
N LEU A 97 -26.75 9.65 2.66
CA LEU A 97 -25.60 8.79 2.94
C LEU A 97 -24.70 9.42 4.01
N LEU A 98 -24.65 8.77 5.16
CA LEU A 98 -23.84 9.09 6.32
C LEU A 98 -22.59 8.20 6.27
N PHE A 99 -21.53 8.62 5.58
CA PHE A 99 -20.28 7.85 5.54
C PHE A 99 -19.64 7.78 6.93
N ARG A 100 -19.14 6.59 7.33
CA ARG A 100 -18.25 6.42 8.48
C ARG A 100 -17.02 5.63 8.04
N ASN A 101 -15.83 6.19 8.25
CA ASN A 101 -14.59 5.42 8.14
C ASN A 101 -14.57 4.33 9.22
N TYR A 102 -14.00 3.15 8.90
CA TYR A 102 -13.76 2.12 9.89
C TYR A 102 -12.77 2.64 10.95
N ASP A 103 -13.22 2.76 12.20
CA ASP A 103 -12.40 3.13 13.36
C ASP A 103 -12.26 1.89 14.25
N TYR A 104 -11.03 1.39 14.38
CA TYR A 104 -10.71 0.16 15.11
C TYR A 104 -10.98 0.29 16.63
N ASN A 105 -11.19 1.50 17.15
CA ASN A 105 -11.42 1.77 18.57
C ASN A 105 -12.89 1.66 19.00
N ILE A 106 -13.82 1.42 18.07
CA ILE A 106 -15.26 1.38 18.38
C ILE A 106 -15.70 -0.08 18.45
N PRO A 107 -16.20 -0.56 19.62
CA PRO A 107 -16.72 -1.92 19.76
C PRO A 107 -17.83 -2.20 18.74
N PHE A 108 -17.89 -3.42 18.20
CA PHE A 108 -18.89 -3.84 17.19
C PHE A 108 -20.35 -3.74 17.68
N ASP A 109 -20.53 -3.63 18.99
CA ASP A 109 -21.76 -3.59 19.77
C ASP A 109 -22.04 -2.19 20.37
N PHE A 110 -21.33 -1.16 19.92
CA PHE A 110 -21.48 0.22 20.40
C PHE A 110 -22.57 1.00 19.65
N GLU A 111 -23.71 1.24 20.30
CA GLU A 111 -24.76 2.14 19.80
C GLU A 111 -24.39 3.61 20.07
N GLU A 112 -24.26 4.42 19.02
CA GLU A 112 -24.05 5.86 19.14
C GLU A 112 -25.18 6.64 18.44
N ASP A 113 -25.77 7.61 19.13
CA ASP A 113 -26.80 8.50 18.58
C ASP A 113 -26.14 9.55 17.67
N CYS A 114 -26.24 9.38 16.35
CA CYS A 114 -25.78 10.39 15.39
C CYS A 114 -26.97 11.16 14.80
N ARG A 115 -26.86 12.48 14.66
CA ARG A 115 -27.87 13.27 13.93
C ARG A 115 -27.48 13.36 12.47
N CYS A 116 -28.43 13.06 11.58
CA CYS A 116 -28.22 13.26 10.15
C CYS A 116 -27.97 14.76 9.87
N PRO A 117 -26.89 15.14 9.19
CA PRO A 117 -26.60 16.55 8.90
C PRO A 117 -27.58 17.14 7.88
N TYR A 118 -28.30 16.30 7.13
CA TYR A 118 -29.26 16.73 6.13
C TYR A 118 -30.67 16.97 6.71
N CYS A 119 -31.19 16.04 7.53
CA CYS A 119 -32.55 16.14 8.07
C CYS A 119 -32.64 16.34 9.60
N CYS A 120 -31.48 16.42 10.27
CA CYS A 120 -31.34 16.63 11.72
C CYS A 120 -31.98 15.56 12.63
N LYS A 121 -32.62 14.53 12.06
CA LYS A 121 -33.16 13.42 12.84
C LYS A 121 -32.04 12.57 13.42
N LYS A 122 -32.25 12.11 14.65
CA LYS A 122 -31.40 11.10 15.28
C LYS A 122 -31.55 9.79 14.53
N ASN A 123 -30.43 9.16 14.22
CA ASN A 123 -30.41 7.81 13.70
C ASN A 123 -29.57 6.97 14.68
N LYS A 124 -30.04 5.75 14.96
CA LYS A 124 -29.31 4.78 15.77
C LYS A 124 -28.33 4.05 14.89
N PHE A 125 -27.05 4.11 15.25
CA PHE A 125 -26.01 3.40 14.53
C PHE A 125 -25.88 1.97 15.10
N ASP A 126 -26.11 0.96 14.25
CA ASP A 126 -25.75 -0.45 14.53
C ASP A 126 -24.87 -0.97 13.39
N PHE A 127 -23.61 -1.28 13.70
CA PHE A 127 -22.64 -1.77 12.73
C PHE A 127 -23.09 -3.06 12.02
N ASN A 128 -23.84 -3.93 12.69
CA ASN A 128 -24.29 -5.21 12.14
C ASN A 128 -25.36 -5.04 11.05
N SER A 129 -26.07 -3.91 11.07
CA SER A 129 -27.12 -3.57 10.12
C SER A 129 -26.63 -2.87 8.85
N LEU A 130 -25.33 -2.54 8.77
CA LEU A 130 -24.77 -1.73 7.68
C LEU A 130 -24.49 -2.55 6.41
N ASN A 131 -24.89 -1.99 5.27
CA ASN A 131 -24.59 -2.52 3.94
C ASN A 131 -23.12 -2.27 3.57
N ASN A 132 -22.48 -3.23 2.90
CA ASN A 132 -21.15 -3.03 2.32
C ASN A 132 -21.26 -2.05 1.13
N ASP A 133 -20.32 -1.10 1.01
CA ASP A 133 -20.24 -0.19 -0.14
C ASP A 133 -19.77 -0.91 -1.42
N PHE A 134 -19.07 -2.02 -1.27
CA PHE A 134 -18.44 -2.75 -2.37
C PHE A 134 -18.63 -4.27 -2.26
N HIS A 135 -18.91 -4.91 -3.39
CA HIS A 135 -18.89 -6.36 -3.57
C HIS A 135 -17.72 -6.73 -4.48
N ILE A 136 -17.00 -7.81 -4.21
CA ILE A 136 -15.95 -8.28 -5.12
C ILE A 136 -16.62 -8.66 -6.45
N THR A 137 -16.27 -7.99 -7.54
CA THR A 137 -16.87 -8.26 -8.86
C THR A 137 -16.04 -9.28 -9.62
N ARG A 138 -16.64 -9.88 -10.66
CA ARG A 138 -15.91 -10.74 -11.61
C ARG A 138 -14.71 -10.02 -12.24
N LYS A 139 -14.82 -8.70 -12.44
CA LYS A 139 -13.74 -7.86 -12.95
C LYS A 139 -12.57 -7.75 -11.97
N ASP A 140 -12.84 -7.68 -10.67
CA ASP A 140 -11.78 -7.62 -9.65
C ASP A 140 -11.01 -8.94 -9.58
N LEU A 141 -11.73 -10.06 -9.70
CA LEU A 141 -11.14 -11.39 -9.80
C LEU A 141 -10.30 -11.54 -11.09
N TYR A 142 -10.77 -11.02 -12.22
CA TYR A 142 -9.97 -10.95 -13.45
C TYR A 142 -8.69 -10.15 -13.25
N ASN A 143 -8.79 -8.97 -12.64
CA ASN A 143 -7.62 -8.14 -12.35
C ASN A 143 -6.63 -8.87 -11.42
N PHE A 144 -7.15 -9.61 -10.44
CA PHE A 144 -6.35 -10.41 -9.52
C PHE A 144 -5.58 -11.52 -10.25
N LEU A 145 -6.27 -12.33 -11.06
CA LEU A 145 -5.64 -13.40 -11.81
C LEU A 145 -4.71 -12.92 -12.91
N ASN A 146 -5.04 -11.81 -13.58
CA ASN A 146 -4.14 -11.19 -14.54
C ASN A 146 -2.82 -10.79 -13.86
N LYS A 147 -2.86 -10.16 -12.68
CA LYS A 147 -1.65 -9.85 -11.92
C LYS A 147 -0.84 -11.10 -11.58
N LEU A 148 -1.51 -12.19 -11.20
CA LEU A 148 -0.85 -13.46 -10.91
C LEU A 148 -0.26 -14.13 -12.17
N ALA A 149 -0.89 -13.94 -13.32
CA ALA A 149 -0.35 -14.38 -14.61
C ALA A 149 0.84 -13.52 -15.04
N ASP A 150 0.80 -12.21 -14.82
CA ASP A 150 1.88 -11.28 -15.13
C ASP A 150 3.16 -11.58 -14.33
N ILE A 151 3.03 -12.12 -13.11
CA ILE A 151 4.17 -12.59 -12.30
C ILE A 151 4.54 -14.06 -12.57
N GLY A 152 3.87 -14.73 -13.51
CA GLY A 152 4.18 -16.10 -13.94
C GLY A 152 3.63 -17.21 -13.04
N VAL A 153 2.75 -16.90 -12.08
CA VAL A 153 2.17 -17.88 -11.15
C VAL A 153 1.03 -18.67 -11.79
N PHE A 154 0.26 -18.02 -12.68
CA PHE A 154 -0.76 -18.65 -13.50
C PHE A 154 -0.40 -18.52 -14.98
N ASN A 155 -0.68 -19.57 -15.74
CA ASN A 155 -0.77 -19.50 -17.18
C ASN A 155 -2.17 -18.99 -17.54
N LYS A 156 -2.23 -17.92 -18.32
CA LYS A 156 -3.47 -17.39 -18.86
C LYS A 156 -3.60 -17.81 -20.32
N GLU A 157 -4.61 -18.62 -20.60
CA GLU A 157 -4.96 -19.04 -21.95
C GLU A 157 -6.28 -18.40 -22.36
N SER A 158 -6.38 -18.02 -23.63
CA SER A 158 -7.61 -17.46 -24.19
C SER A 158 -8.20 -18.45 -25.18
N TYR A 159 -9.51 -18.64 -25.12
CA TYR A 159 -10.24 -19.57 -25.95
C TYR A 159 -11.38 -18.87 -26.66
N VAL A 160 -11.58 -19.18 -27.93
CA VAL A 160 -12.79 -18.83 -28.67
C VAL A 160 -13.82 -19.93 -28.45
N THR A 161 -14.99 -19.55 -27.96
CA THR A 161 -16.10 -20.48 -27.71
C THR A 161 -17.38 -19.97 -28.37
N CYS A 162 -18.15 -20.88 -28.96
CA CYS A 162 -19.49 -20.57 -29.42
C CYS A 162 -20.50 -20.93 -28.32
N SER A 163 -21.37 -19.97 -27.97
CA SER A 163 -22.42 -20.16 -26.95
C SER A 163 -23.38 -21.31 -27.24
N ASN A 164 -23.48 -21.77 -28.50
CA ASN A 164 -24.39 -22.84 -28.90
C ASN A 164 -23.69 -24.17 -29.25
N CYS A 165 -22.43 -24.16 -29.72
CA CYS A 165 -21.76 -25.35 -30.24
C CYS A 165 -20.74 -25.98 -29.29
N THR A 166 -20.48 -25.37 -28.13
CA THR A 166 -19.52 -25.79 -27.07
C THR A 166 -18.07 -26.07 -27.49
N GLU A 167 -17.74 -26.01 -28.79
CA GLU A 167 -16.37 -26.14 -29.28
C GLU A 167 -15.49 -25.02 -28.72
N LYS A 168 -14.39 -25.44 -28.08
CA LYS A 168 -13.32 -24.56 -27.61
C LYS A 168 -12.16 -24.60 -28.61
N LYS A 169 -11.73 -23.44 -29.11
CA LYS A 169 -10.51 -23.28 -29.91
C LYS A 169 -9.57 -22.32 -29.20
N ILE A 170 -8.27 -22.56 -29.21
CA ILE A 170 -7.29 -21.62 -28.65
C ILE A 170 -7.34 -20.33 -29.47
N TYR A 171 -7.37 -19.18 -28.80
CA TYR A 171 -7.32 -17.87 -29.43
C TYR A 171 -5.88 -17.50 -29.76
N ASP A 172 -5.59 -17.28 -31.04
CA ASP A 172 -4.26 -16.95 -31.57
C ASP A 172 -4.12 -15.49 -32.03
N GLY A 173 -5.14 -14.66 -31.79
CA GLY A 173 -5.18 -13.25 -32.21
C GLY A 173 -6.08 -12.97 -33.42
N ASN A 174 -6.50 -13.99 -34.17
CA ASN A 174 -7.44 -13.86 -35.29
C ASN A 174 -8.59 -14.85 -35.14
N PHE A 175 -9.84 -14.36 -35.14
CA PHE A 175 -10.99 -15.25 -35.11
C PHE A 175 -12.16 -14.69 -35.90
N ASP A 176 -12.92 -15.59 -36.52
CA ASP A 176 -14.20 -15.23 -37.10
C ASP A 176 -15.17 -14.90 -35.97
N GLN A 177 -15.76 -13.70 -36.04
CA GLN A 177 -16.75 -13.25 -35.06
C GLN A 177 -17.98 -14.18 -35.01
N ASN A 178 -18.25 -14.91 -36.09
CA ASN A 178 -19.35 -15.87 -36.19
C ASN A 178 -18.83 -17.32 -36.24
N CYS A 179 -19.46 -18.20 -35.48
CA CYS A 179 -19.23 -19.64 -35.49
C CYS A 179 -19.50 -20.22 -36.88
N SER A 180 -18.50 -20.88 -37.46
CA SER A 180 -18.61 -21.50 -38.78
C SER A 180 -19.66 -22.61 -38.86
N LYS A 181 -20.08 -23.17 -37.71
CA LYS A 181 -21.09 -24.25 -37.65
C LYS A 181 -22.52 -23.75 -37.51
N CYS A 182 -22.78 -22.72 -36.72
CA CYS A 182 -24.15 -22.28 -36.41
C CYS A 182 -24.40 -20.78 -36.64
N GLY A 183 -23.40 -20.04 -37.12
CA GLY A 183 -23.51 -18.59 -37.43
C GLY A 183 -23.70 -17.68 -36.22
N LYS A 184 -23.65 -18.20 -34.99
CA LYS A 184 -23.77 -17.40 -33.75
C LYS A 184 -22.44 -16.76 -33.38
N LEU A 185 -22.50 -15.69 -32.60
CA LEU A 185 -21.31 -14.99 -32.15
C LEU A 185 -20.38 -15.91 -31.35
N ASN A 186 -19.11 -15.86 -31.69
CA ASN A 186 -18.03 -16.43 -30.92
C ASN A 186 -17.62 -15.46 -29.80
N GLU A 187 -17.33 -15.99 -28.62
CA GLU A 187 -16.88 -15.27 -27.44
C GLU A 187 -15.44 -15.66 -27.11
N ILE A 188 -14.61 -14.68 -26.74
CA ILE A 188 -13.29 -14.95 -26.15
C ILE A 188 -13.49 -15.15 -24.66
N LYS A 189 -13.09 -16.32 -24.17
CA LYS A 189 -13.09 -16.70 -22.75
C LYS A 189 -11.67 -16.89 -22.25
N PHE A 190 -11.46 -16.65 -20.95
CA PHE A 190 -10.16 -16.79 -20.33
C PHE A 190 -10.13 -18.01 -19.39
N ASN A 191 -9.09 -18.83 -19.54
CA ASN A 191 -8.79 -19.92 -18.62
C ASN A 191 -7.47 -19.62 -17.90
N TYR A 192 -7.45 -19.87 -16.60
CA TYR A 192 -6.25 -19.72 -15.78
C TYR A 192 -5.87 -21.07 -15.19
N SER A 193 -4.61 -21.48 -15.34
CA SER A 193 -4.09 -22.73 -14.78
C SER A 193 -2.77 -22.49 -14.06
N THR A 194 -2.44 -23.32 -13.07
CA THR A 194 -1.15 -23.24 -12.36
C THR A 194 -0.53 -24.61 -12.19
N ASN A 195 0.78 -24.69 -12.42
CA ASN A 195 1.56 -25.92 -12.26
C ASN A 195 2.29 -26.00 -10.92
N TYR A 196 2.20 -24.96 -10.09
CA TYR A 196 3.01 -24.86 -8.86
C TYR A 196 2.36 -25.50 -7.64
N PHE A 197 1.02 -25.64 -7.63
CA PHE A 197 0.26 -25.99 -6.42
C PHE A 197 -0.76 -27.13 -6.65
N SER A 198 -0.61 -27.88 -7.73
CA SER A 198 -1.68 -28.67 -8.37
C SER A 198 -2.33 -29.79 -7.53
N ASP A 199 -1.76 -30.21 -6.40
CA ASP A 199 -2.21 -31.44 -5.71
C ASP A 199 -2.38 -31.34 -4.19
N CYS A 200 -2.05 -30.23 -3.52
CA CYS A 200 -2.07 -30.16 -2.04
C CYS A 200 -2.35 -28.75 -1.50
N GLY A 201 -3.62 -28.49 -1.17
CA GLY A 201 -4.17 -27.17 -0.82
C GLY A 201 -3.70 -26.53 0.49
N GLY A 202 -2.52 -26.86 1.03
CA GLY A 202 -1.93 -26.26 2.23
C GLY A 202 -0.44 -25.91 2.10
N PHE A 203 0.27 -26.48 1.13
CA PHE A 203 1.72 -26.28 0.98
C PHE A 203 2.11 -24.85 0.63
N TRP A 204 1.25 -24.10 -0.05
CA TRP A 204 1.51 -22.68 -0.33
C TRP A 204 1.72 -21.89 0.97
N PHE A 205 0.99 -22.23 2.03
CA PHE A 205 1.09 -21.51 3.30
C PHE A 205 2.36 -21.90 4.05
N GLU A 206 2.72 -23.19 4.04
CA GLU A 206 4.01 -23.63 4.58
C GLU A 206 5.19 -22.98 3.84
N TRP A 207 5.15 -22.93 2.50
CA TRP A 207 6.14 -22.22 1.69
C TRP A 207 6.22 -20.74 2.06
N TYR A 208 5.09 -20.08 2.27
CA TYR A 208 5.06 -18.67 2.66
C TYR A 208 5.73 -18.46 4.03
N VAL A 209 5.42 -19.30 5.02
CA VAL A 209 6.05 -19.23 6.36
C VAL A 209 7.53 -19.62 6.29
N TYR A 210 7.93 -20.54 5.42
CA TYR A 210 9.33 -20.90 5.20
C TYR A 210 10.13 -19.70 4.69
N ASN A 211 9.61 -18.95 3.71
CA ASN A 211 10.26 -17.73 3.22
C ASN A 211 10.34 -16.63 4.30
N LEU A 212 9.31 -16.52 5.16
CA LEU A 212 9.39 -15.64 6.33
C LEU A 212 10.46 -16.09 7.34
N CYS A 213 10.69 -17.40 7.51
CA CYS A 213 11.77 -17.90 8.35
C CYS A 213 13.15 -17.62 7.73
N LEU A 214 13.30 -17.76 6.41
CA LEU A 214 14.54 -17.41 5.69
C LEU A 214 14.87 -15.92 5.77
N ILE A 215 13.86 -15.06 5.99
CA ILE A 215 14.06 -13.64 6.27
C ILE A 215 14.69 -13.43 7.65
N HIS A 216 14.22 -14.17 8.65
CA HIS A 216 14.56 -13.92 10.04
C HIS A 216 15.80 -14.69 10.52
N TYR A 217 16.04 -15.88 9.96
CA TYR A 217 17.12 -16.77 10.34
C TYR A 217 18.08 -17.01 9.17
N PRO A 218 19.37 -17.31 9.43
CA PRO A 218 20.31 -17.67 8.38
C PRO A 218 19.83 -18.87 7.55
N SER A 219 19.91 -18.78 6.22
CA SER A 219 19.36 -19.79 5.31
C SER A 219 19.80 -21.23 5.59
N GLN A 220 21.04 -21.42 6.03
CA GLN A 220 21.60 -22.73 6.38
C GLN A 220 20.97 -23.38 7.61
N ASN A 221 20.15 -22.64 8.35
CA ASN A 221 19.48 -23.07 9.57
C ASN A 221 17.98 -23.30 9.38
N VAL A 222 17.42 -23.06 8.20
CA VAL A 222 15.97 -23.17 7.93
C VAL A 222 15.73 -24.31 6.96
N PHE A 223 14.86 -25.25 7.34
CA PHE A 223 14.60 -26.47 6.61
C PHE A 223 13.09 -26.64 6.40
N TYR A 224 12.69 -27.03 5.19
CA TYR A 224 11.29 -27.23 4.80
C TYR A 224 10.98 -28.72 4.59
N GLY A 225 9.85 -29.20 5.12
CA GLY A 225 9.36 -30.56 4.83
C GLY A 225 10.27 -31.67 5.34
N TYR A 226 10.79 -31.51 6.55
CA TYR A 226 11.64 -32.51 7.20
C TYR A 226 10.80 -33.47 8.04
N LYS A 227 11.39 -34.61 8.39
CA LYS A 227 10.84 -35.56 9.35
C LYS A 227 11.80 -35.72 10.51
N ALA A 228 11.22 -35.95 11.68
CA ALA A 228 11.96 -36.40 12.84
C ALA A 228 11.60 -37.84 13.16
N LYS A 229 12.61 -38.68 13.29
CA LYS A 229 12.52 -40.02 13.87
C LYS A 229 12.99 -39.98 15.31
N TYR A 230 12.23 -40.62 16.19
CA TYR A 230 12.55 -40.72 17.61
C TYR A 230 11.94 -41.99 18.21
N ASP A 231 12.55 -42.52 19.25
CA ASP A 231 11.95 -43.61 20.02
C ASP A 231 10.99 -43.07 21.09
N ASP A 232 9.81 -43.67 21.19
CA ASP A 232 8.88 -43.38 22.29
C ASP A 232 9.34 -44.00 23.62
N GLU A 233 8.57 -43.75 24.69
CA GLU A 233 8.84 -44.29 26.04
C GLU A 233 8.83 -45.82 26.11
N ASN A 234 8.37 -46.51 25.05
CA ASN A 234 8.34 -47.96 24.92
C ASN A 234 9.39 -48.50 23.92
N ASN A 235 10.37 -47.68 23.51
CA ASN A 235 11.37 -48.01 22.48
C ASN A 235 10.77 -48.39 21.12
N LYS A 236 9.63 -47.80 20.76
CA LYS A 236 9.08 -47.92 19.41
C LYS A 236 9.44 -46.69 18.59
N GLU A 237 10.04 -46.93 17.44
CA GLU A 237 10.33 -45.87 16.47
C GLU A 237 9.03 -45.16 16.07
N GLN A 238 9.02 -43.85 16.24
CA GLN A 238 7.98 -42.94 15.81
C GLN A 238 8.54 -41.97 14.78
N GLU A 239 7.65 -41.50 13.92
CA GLU A 239 7.96 -40.46 12.94
C GLU A 239 6.93 -39.34 13.05
N CYS A 240 7.43 -38.11 13.00
CA CYS A 240 6.61 -36.93 12.82
C CYS A 240 7.13 -36.04 11.69
N GLU A 241 6.17 -35.42 11.03
CA GLU A 241 6.39 -34.48 9.95
C GLU A 241 6.59 -33.08 10.56
N LEU A 242 7.60 -32.37 10.07
CA LEU A 242 7.93 -31.02 10.47
C LEU A 242 7.74 -30.10 9.25
N ASP A 243 6.74 -29.24 9.29
CA ASP A 243 6.49 -28.31 8.20
C ASP A 243 7.71 -27.42 7.95
N ILE A 244 8.19 -26.74 9.00
CA ILE A 244 9.44 -25.97 8.97
C ILE A 244 10.22 -26.20 10.26
N LEU A 245 11.50 -26.53 10.11
CA LEU A 245 12.48 -26.67 11.19
C LEU A 245 13.47 -25.52 11.11
N VAL A 246 13.67 -24.81 12.23
CA VAL A 246 14.69 -23.77 12.37
C VAL A 246 15.68 -24.17 13.47
N LEU A 247 16.97 -24.10 13.17
CA LEU A 247 18.05 -24.34 14.12
C LEU A 247 18.61 -23.01 14.60
N ASP A 248 18.12 -22.54 15.76
CA ASP A 248 18.57 -21.30 16.38
C ASP A 248 19.06 -21.58 17.81
N GLY A 249 20.39 -21.60 17.99
CA GLY A 249 21.03 -22.03 19.23
C GLY A 249 20.90 -23.54 19.49
N ASP A 250 20.78 -23.93 20.76
CA ASP A 250 20.81 -25.35 21.17
C ASP A 250 19.47 -26.09 21.01
N ASN A 251 18.35 -25.37 20.84
CA ASN A 251 17.01 -25.96 20.80
C ASN A 251 16.37 -25.76 19.41
N PRO A 252 15.94 -26.83 18.72
CA PRO A 252 15.24 -26.69 17.45
C PRO A 252 13.89 -25.98 17.65
N ILE A 253 13.56 -25.05 16.76
CA ILE A 253 12.25 -24.38 16.71
C ILE A 253 11.44 -25.02 15.60
N ILE A 254 10.23 -25.48 15.90
CA ILE A 254 9.36 -26.11 14.91
C ILE A 254 8.17 -25.20 14.66
N TYR A 255 7.99 -24.79 13.40
CA TYR A 255 6.81 -24.04 12.96
C TYR A 255 5.83 -25.00 12.30
N GLU A 256 4.75 -25.34 13.02
CA GLU A 256 3.67 -26.19 12.51
C GLU A 256 2.63 -25.32 11.85
N CYS A 257 2.48 -25.44 10.53
CA CYS A 257 1.61 -24.59 9.73
C CYS A 257 0.24 -25.23 9.52
N LYS A 258 -0.79 -24.39 9.59
CA LYS A 258 -2.18 -24.82 9.41
C LYS A 258 -2.90 -23.85 8.50
N ASP A 259 -3.08 -24.27 7.25
CA ASP A 259 -3.90 -23.55 6.29
C ASP A 259 -5.37 -23.93 6.44
N TYR A 260 -6.23 -22.91 6.56
CA TYR A 260 -7.63 -23.06 6.82
C TYR A 260 -8.48 -22.46 5.69
N MET A 261 -8.67 -23.25 4.64
CA MET A 261 -9.56 -22.95 3.51
C MET A 261 -10.49 -24.15 3.21
N GLY A 262 -10.84 -24.94 4.23
CA GLY A 262 -11.71 -26.11 4.05
C GLY A 262 -13.15 -25.73 3.72
N TYR A 263 -13.71 -26.31 2.65
CA TYR A 263 -15.04 -26.06 2.07
C TYR A 263 -16.23 -25.95 3.04
N ASN A 264 -16.13 -26.48 4.27
CA ASN A 264 -17.24 -26.58 5.22
C ASN A 264 -16.89 -26.25 6.67
N LYS A 265 -15.69 -25.75 6.97
CA LYS A 265 -15.33 -25.42 8.35
C LYS A 265 -14.93 -23.94 8.42
N LYS A 266 -15.49 -23.19 9.38
CA LYS A 266 -15.21 -21.74 9.62
C LYS A 266 -14.16 -21.45 10.71
N LYS A 267 -13.76 -22.44 11.52
CA LYS A 267 -12.79 -22.34 12.64
C LYS A 267 -11.91 -23.59 12.80
N LEU A 268 -10.61 -23.43 13.06
CA LEU A 268 -9.72 -24.53 13.46
C LEU A 268 -10.32 -25.25 14.69
N VAL A 269 -10.56 -26.55 14.57
CA VAL A 269 -11.04 -27.38 15.69
C VAL A 269 -9.82 -27.99 16.35
N THR A 270 -9.80 -28.03 17.68
CA THR A 270 -8.60 -28.45 18.43
C THR A 270 -8.09 -29.83 18.01
N ASN A 271 -8.98 -30.75 17.62
CA ASN A 271 -8.62 -32.10 17.14
C ASN A 271 -7.73 -32.08 15.87
N ASP A 272 -7.89 -31.09 14.99
CA ASP A 272 -7.08 -30.94 13.77
C ASP A 272 -5.63 -30.52 14.13
N LEU A 273 -5.41 -29.97 15.33
CA LEU A 273 -4.11 -29.56 15.85
C LEU A 273 -3.44 -30.66 16.67
N TYR A 274 -4.22 -31.50 17.36
CA TYR A 274 -3.72 -32.47 18.33
C TYR A 274 -2.79 -33.54 17.76
N GLY A 275 -3.11 -34.08 16.58
CA GLY A 275 -2.45 -35.28 16.05
C GLY A 275 -0.94 -35.13 15.94
N ASN A 276 -0.46 -34.20 15.09
CA ASN A 276 0.97 -34.03 14.84
C ASN A 276 1.68 -33.32 16.00
N LEU A 277 1.02 -32.35 16.67
CA LEU A 277 1.62 -31.63 17.81
C LEU A 277 2.04 -32.55 18.96
N SER A 278 1.27 -33.61 19.21
CA SER A 278 1.61 -34.60 20.25
C SER A 278 2.96 -35.28 20.00
N LYS A 279 3.32 -35.48 18.73
CA LYS A 279 4.59 -36.06 18.32
C LYS A 279 5.70 -35.01 18.30
N ILE A 280 5.43 -33.83 17.76
CA ILE A 280 6.38 -32.72 17.69
C ILE A 280 6.86 -32.30 19.10
N ASN A 281 5.99 -32.31 20.10
CA ASN A 281 6.32 -31.96 21.50
C ASN A 281 7.30 -32.94 22.17
N LYS A 282 7.48 -34.12 21.59
CA LYS A 282 8.52 -35.06 22.02
C LYS A 282 9.89 -34.72 21.43
N VAL A 283 9.95 -33.92 20.35
CA VAL A 283 11.18 -33.59 19.60
C VAL A 283 11.69 -32.19 19.90
N SER A 284 10.80 -31.21 20.09
CA SER A 284 11.16 -29.82 20.39
C SER A 284 10.40 -29.27 21.61
N ASP A 285 11.10 -28.44 22.36
CA ASP A 285 10.57 -27.66 23.47
C ASP A 285 9.96 -26.31 23.02
N LYS A 286 10.19 -25.89 21.77
CA LYS A 286 9.72 -24.61 21.22
C LYS A 286 8.97 -24.85 19.92
N ILE A 287 7.64 -24.87 20.05
CA ILE A 287 6.72 -25.08 18.93
C ILE A 287 5.95 -23.78 18.69
N VAL A 288 5.93 -23.34 17.45
CA VAL A 288 5.13 -22.20 17.00
C VAL A 288 4.05 -22.74 16.07
N VAL A 289 2.81 -22.71 16.52
CA VAL A 289 1.66 -23.06 15.67
C VAL A 289 1.30 -21.84 14.83
N VAL A 290 1.50 -21.94 13.53
CA VAL A 290 1.22 -20.86 12.58
C VAL A 290 -0.09 -21.15 11.85
N SER A 291 -1.03 -20.21 11.92
CA SER A 291 -2.35 -20.36 11.30
C SER A 291 -2.60 -19.33 10.20
N SER A 292 -3.19 -19.76 9.09
CA SER A 292 -3.68 -18.83 8.06
C SER A 292 -4.98 -18.12 8.49
N THR A 293 -5.62 -18.56 9.58
CA THR A 293 -6.76 -17.86 10.19
C THR A 293 -6.33 -16.59 10.94
N LYS A 294 -7.26 -15.62 11.05
CA LYS A 294 -7.05 -14.40 11.84
C LYS A 294 -6.93 -14.66 13.34
N GLU A 295 -7.66 -15.65 13.85
CA GLU A 295 -7.70 -15.97 15.27
C GLU A 295 -7.91 -17.48 15.47
N ILE A 296 -7.22 -18.04 16.46
CA ILE A 296 -7.52 -19.33 17.07
C ILE A 296 -8.22 -19.02 18.39
N LYS A 297 -9.38 -19.65 18.64
CA LYS A 297 -10.13 -19.45 19.89
C LYS A 297 -9.24 -19.64 21.12
N GLU A 298 -9.28 -18.70 22.07
CA GLU A 298 -8.50 -18.77 23.31
C GLU A 298 -8.68 -20.09 24.07
N LYS A 299 -9.92 -20.60 24.16
CA LYS A 299 -10.19 -21.92 24.77
C LYS A 299 -9.41 -23.07 24.11
N SER A 300 -9.17 -23.00 22.81
CA SER A 300 -8.35 -23.99 22.09
C SER A 300 -6.86 -23.79 22.38
N LYS A 301 -6.38 -22.54 22.43
CA LYS A 301 -5.00 -22.23 22.82
C LYS A 301 -4.69 -22.71 24.23
N GLU A 302 -5.56 -22.40 25.19
CA GLU A 302 -5.45 -22.84 26.59
C GLU A 302 -5.42 -24.37 26.70
N LYS A 303 -6.29 -25.08 25.96
CA LYS A 303 -6.33 -26.54 25.99
C LYS A 303 -5.03 -27.15 25.48
N LEU A 304 -4.49 -26.63 24.36
CA LEU A 304 -3.21 -27.08 23.80
C LEU A 304 -2.04 -26.76 24.73
N LYS A 305 -2.00 -25.57 25.35
CA LYS A 305 -0.97 -25.19 26.33
C LYS A 305 -1.02 -26.08 27.58
N LYS A 306 -2.21 -26.44 28.08
CA LYS A 306 -2.35 -27.36 29.21
C LYS A 306 -1.83 -28.77 28.89
N GLU A 307 -2.02 -29.23 27.66
CA GLU A 307 -1.72 -30.61 27.28
C GLU A 307 -0.27 -30.82 26.82
N PHE A 308 0.30 -29.83 26.15
CA PHE A 308 1.63 -29.92 25.56
C PHE A 308 2.67 -29.00 26.24
N GLY A 309 2.23 -28.11 27.13
CA GLY A 309 3.08 -27.20 27.89
C GLY A 309 2.91 -25.74 27.48
N GLU A 310 3.27 -24.83 28.39
CA GLU A 310 3.12 -23.37 28.19
C GLU A 310 4.00 -22.81 27.07
N LYS A 311 5.00 -23.57 26.60
CA LYS A 311 5.98 -23.18 25.59
C LYS A 311 5.44 -23.20 24.15
N ILE A 312 4.18 -23.61 23.92
CA ILE A 312 3.55 -23.47 22.59
C ILE A 312 3.17 -22.01 22.36
N GLU A 313 3.76 -21.44 21.32
CA GLU A 313 3.40 -20.12 20.80
C GLU A 313 2.40 -20.26 19.65
N PHE A 314 1.51 -19.28 19.53
CA PHE A 314 0.54 -19.20 18.42
C PHE A 314 0.83 -17.96 17.61
N LEU A 315 0.88 -18.12 16.29
CA LEU A 315 1.11 -17.04 15.35
C LEU A 315 0.01 -17.06 14.29
N GLU A 316 -0.92 -16.13 14.42
CA GLU A 316 -2.07 -16.01 13.52
C GLU A 316 -1.73 -15.07 12.35
N CYS A 317 -2.39 -15.27 11.21
CA CYS A 317 -2.06 -14.63 9.94
C CYS A 317 -1.97 -13.09 10.03
N GLY A 318 -2.82 -12.45 10.82
CA GLY A 318 -2.82 -10.98 10.98
C GLY A 318 -1.57 -10.43 11.70
N ASN A 319 -0.84 -11.27 12.42
CA ASN A 319 0.36 -10.91 13.18
C ASN A 319 1.62 -11.60 12.64
N LEU A 320 1.49 -12.38 11.57
CA LEU A 320 2.55 -13.21 11.02
C LEU A 320 3.72 -12.34 10.55
N GLU A 321 3.46 -11.35 9.69
CA GLU A 321 4.50 -10.47 9.14
C GLU A 321 5.19 -9.64 10.21
N LYS A 322 4.46 -9.17 11.24
CA LYS A 322 5.01 -8.36 12.34
C LYS A 322 6.15 -9.06 13.09
N LYS A 323 6.13 -10.39 13.15
CA LYS A 323 7.14 -11.18 13.85
C LYS A 323 8.41 -11.41 13.02
N PHE A 324 8.29 -11.40 11.70
CA PHE A 324 9.37 -11.83 10.80
C PHE A 324 9.96 -10.69 9.97
N LEU A 325 9.16 -9.71 9.56
CA LEU A 325 9.67 -8.58 8.79
C LEU A 325 10.57 -7.68 9.63
N ASN A 326 11.70 -7.29 9.05
CA ASN A 326 12.63 -6.32 9.61
C ASN A 326 12.99 -5.27 8.55
N ALA A 327 13.69 -4.23 8.99
CA ALA A 327 14.02 -3.10 8.13
C ALA A 327 14.90 -3.46 6.93
N GLU A 328 15.87 -4.35 7.12
CA GLU A 328 16.83 -4.76 6.08
C GLU A 328 16.12 -5.45 4.91
N LYS A 329 15.14 -6.31 5.21
CA LYS A 329 14.38 -7.04 4.18
C LYS A 329 13.37 -6.18 3.45
N ILE A 330 12.76 -5.22 4.12
CA ILE A 330 11.94 -4.21 3.44
C ILE A 330 12.79 -3.45 2.41
N LEU A 331 14.04 -3.16 2.73
CA LEU A 331 14.96 -2.51 1.80
C LEU A 331 15.46 -3.42 0.68
N GLU A 332 15.75 -4.68 0.96
CA GLU A 332 16.08 -5.67 -0.08
C GLU A 332 14.94 -5.78 -1.11
N GLU A 333 13.68 -5.75 -0.67
CA GLU A 333 12.52 -5.75 -1.57
C GLU A 333 12.40 -4.47 -2.41
N VAL A 334 12.80 -3.32 -1.85
CA VAL A 334 12.87 -2.05 -2.58
C VAL A 334 13.97 -2.08 -3.66
N GLU A 335 15.08 -2.75 -3.37
CA GLU A 335 16.22 -2.87 -4.29
C GLU A 335 15.94 -3.87 -5.41
N ASN A 336 15.26 -4.98 -5.10
CA ASN A 336 15.07 -6.09 -6.04
C ASN A 336 13.85 -5.95 -6.94
N LYS A 337 12.83 -5.18 -6.54
CA LYS A 337 11.54 -5.15 -7.25
C LYS A 337 10.86 -3.78 -7.17
N SER A 338 10.20 -3.39 -8.25
CA SER A 338 9.54 -2.10 -8.46
C SER A 338 8.32 -1.86 -7.53
N TYR A 339 8.50 -1.71 -6.20
CA TYR A 339 7.42 -1.89 -5.22
C TYR A 339 6.92 -0.70 -4.39
N VAL A 340 5.80 -0.95 -3.70
CA VAL A 340 5.00 -0.07 -2.83
C VAL A 340 5.38 -0.31 -1.36
N ILE A 341 6.52 0.26 -0.94
CA ILE A 341 7.07 0.16 0.42
C ILE A 341 6.06 0.44 1.57
N ASN A 342 5.02 1.24 1.32
CA ASN A 342 4.05 1.65 2.35
C ASN A 342 3.37 0.48 3.04
N SER A 343 2.89 -0.50 2.27
CA SER A 343 2.14 -1.63 2.82
C SER A 343 3.03 -2.56 3.66
N LEU A 344 4.33 -2.61 3.37
CA LEU A 344 5.31 -3.35 4.19
C LEU A 344 5.66 -2.57 5.46
N TYR A 345 5.91 -1.26 5.31
CA TYR A 345 6.23 -0.36 6.41
C TYR A 345 5.11 -0.29 7.47
N GLU A 346 3.85 -0.35 7.06
CA GLU A 346 2.70 -0.39 7.98
C GLU A 346 2.64 -1.68 8.81
N LYS A 347 3.22 -2.78 8.32
CA LYS A 347 3.12 -4.12 8.94
C LYS A 347 4.22 -4.42 9.95
N ILE A 348 5.22 -3.56 10.08
CA ILE A 348 6.31 -3.73 11.05
C ILE A 348 6.07 -2.90 12.32
N ASN A 349 6.76 -3.27 13.40
CA ASN A 349 6.67 -2.53 14.67
C ASN A 349 7.41 -1.19 14.58
N GLU A 350 7.16 -0.29 15.54
CA GLU A 350 7.73 1.07 15.56
C GLU A 350 9.27 1.09 15.56
N GLN A 351 9.92 0.11 16.21
CA GLN A 351 11.37 0.01 16.23
C GLN A 351 11.93 -0.29 14.84
N GLU A 352 11.33 -1.25 14.12
CA GLU A 352 11.72 -1.57 12.76
C GLU A 352 11.35 -0.45 11.78
N LYS A 353 10.24 0.27 12.01
CA LYS A 353 9.86 1.43 11.18
C LYS A 353 10.94 2.50 11.23
N LYS A 354 11.42 2.81 12.43
CA LYS A 354 12.53 3.73 12.63
C LYS A 354 13.80 3.28 11.87
N LYS A 355 14.16 2.00 11.97
CA LYS A 355 15.31 1.43 11.24
C LYS A 355 15.14 1.50 9.72
N VAL A 356 13.94 1.27 9.17
CA VAL A 356 13.69 1.42 7.72
C VAL A 356 14.00 2.84 7.27
N LEU A 357 13.53 3.83 8.03
CA LEU A 357 13.76 5.24 7.71
C LEU A 357 15.24 5.63 7.85
N GLU A 358 15.93 5.14 8.89
CA GLU A 358 17.38 5.28 9.08
C GLU A 358 18.15 4.79 7.87
N LEU A 359 17.92 3.53 7.48
CA LEU A 359 18.61 2.89 6.37
C LEU A 359 18.28 3.55 5.02
N LEU A 360 17.02 4.00 4.81
CA LEU A 360 16.65 4.79 3.61
C LEU A 360 17.44 6.10 3.54
N ILE A 361 17.56 6.82 4.66
CA ILE A 361 18.31 8.08 4.74
C ILE A 361 19.80 7.84 4.47
N GLU A 362 20.39 6.80 5.05
CA GLU A 362 21.78 6.43 4.80
C GLU A 362 22.02 6.11 3.32
N LYS A 363 21.16 5.31 2.70
CA LYS A 363 21.22 4.99 1.27
C LYS A 363 21.07 6.22 0.39
N ILE A 364 20.17 7.15 0.74
CA ILE A 364 20.02 8.44 0.05
C ILE A 364 21.31 9.26 0.15
N LYS A 365 21.91 9.34 1.34
CA LYS A 365 23.14 10.09 1.59
C LYS A 365 24.31 9.52 0.78
N LEU A 366 24.60 8.24 0.93
CA LEU A 366 25.68 7.53 0.22
C LEU A 366 25.54 7.67 -1.30
N ASN A 367 24.32 7.52 -1.82
CA ASN A 367 24.08 7.59 -3.27
C ASN A 367 23.95 9.01 -3.81
N SER A 368 23.96 10.04 -2.96
CA SER A 368 23.95 11.44 -3.41
C SER A 368 25.35 11.96 -3.78
N GLU A 369 26.40 11.26 -3.38
CA GLU A 369 27.80 11.55 -3.74
C GLU A 369 28.20 10.88 -5.07
N SER A 370 27.52 9.81 -5.45
CA SER A 370 27.66 9.11 -6.73
C SER A 370 26.56 9.52 -7.73
N LYS A 371 26.91 9.99 -8.93
CA LYS A 371 25.97 10.45 -9.98
C LYS A 371 25.11 9.31 -10.58
N GLY A 372 24.21 8.68 -9.83
CA GLY A 372 23.49 7.46 -10.24
C GLY A 372 21.97 7.47 -10.04
N SER A 373 21.27 6.73 -10.89
CA SER A 373 19.81 6.48 -10.89
C SER A 373 19.28 5.78 -9.62
N GLU A 374 20.15 5.20 -8.80
CA GLU A 374 19.81 4.41 -7.62
C GLU A 374 19.24 5.26 -6.47
N SER A 375 19.73 6.50 -6.29
CA SER A 375 19.19 7.43 -5.29
C SER A 375 17.68 7.69 -5.47
N LYS A 376 17.19 7.65 -6.73
CA LYS A 376 15.79 7.93 -7.07
C LYS A 376 14.82 6.94 -6.43
N VAL A 377 15.16 5.64 -6.40
CA VAL A 377 14.27 4.60 -5.85
C VAL A 377 14.07 4.81 -4.36
N TYR A 378 15.15 5.06 -3.62
CA TYR A 378 15.07 5.32 -2.18
C TYR A 378 14.32 6.62 -1.86
N PHE A 379 14.52 7.67 -2.65
CA PHE A 379 13.72 8.89 -2.54
C PHE A 379 12.22 8.61 -2.77
N GLU A 380 11.87 7.86 -3.81
CA GLU A 380 10.48 7.51 -4.10
C GLU A 380 9.85 6.68 -2.97
N CYS A 381 10.60 5.76 -2.38
CA CYS A 381 10.18 4.98 -1.21
C CYS A 381 9.93 5.85 0.01
N LEU A 382 10.88 6.70 0.37
CA LEU A 382 10.73 7.61 1.50
C LEU A 382 9.55 8.57 1.29
N ILE A 383 9.37 9.10 0.08
CA ILE A 383 8.21 9.93 -0.29
C ILE A 383 6.90 9.17 -0.09
N ARG A 384 6.84 7.89 -0.50
CA ARG A 384 5.63 7.09 -0.32
C ARG A 384 5.31 6.95 1.16
N ILE A 385 6.30 6.66 2.01
CA ILE A 385 6.10 6.53 3.46
C ILE A 385 5.64 7.87 4.06
N LEU A 386 6.29 8.98 3.68
CA LEU A 386 5.96 10.31 4.18
C LEU A 386 4.57 10.81 3.74
N ASN A 387 4.04 10.33 2.61
CA ASN A 387 2.69 10.66 2.16
C ASN A 387 1.61 9.77 2.77
N ASN A 388 1.94 8.89 3.72
CA ASN A 388 0.93 8.09 4.40
C ASN A 388 -0.09 9.00 5.11
N GLU A 389 -1.38 8.69 4.97
CA GLU A 389 -2.46 9.51 5.52
C GLU A 389 -2.80 9.17 6.98
N ASP A 390 -2.34 8.02 7.48
CA ASP A 390 -2.52 7.56 8.85
C ASP A 390 -1.92 8.55 9.86
N GLN A 391 -2.74 8.99 10.81
CA GLN A 391 -2.37 10.03 11.79
C GLN A 391 -1.34 9.54 12.81
N ASP A 392 -1.42 8.27 13.23
CA ASP A 392 -0.46 7.70 14.17
C ASP A 392 0.90 7.53 13.51
N ILE A 393 0.91 7.13 12.23
CA ILE A 393 2.13 7.09 11.41
C ILE A 393 2.70 8.50 11.26
N LYS A 394 1.88 9.51 10.93
CA LYS A 394 2.35 10.91 10.83
C LYS A 394 2.97 11.43 12.12
N LYS A 395 2.43 11.05 13.27
CA LYS A 395 2.98 11.41 14.59
C LYS A 395 4.36 10.76 14.79
N CYS A 396 4.50 9.47 14.49
CA CYS A 396 5.79 8.77 14.54
C CYS A 396 6.81 9.41 13.58
N LEU A 397 6.41 9.64 12.33
CA LEU A 397 7.25 10.29 11.32
C LEU A 397 7.70 11.68 11.77
N LYS A 398 6.85 12.45 12.44
CA LYS A 398 7.24 13.77 12.95
C LYS A 398 8.32 13.69 14.03
N GLU A 399 8.21 12.76 14.98
CA GLU A 399 9.26 12.56 15.99
C GLU A 399 10.55 12.06 15.36
N PHE A 400 10.46 11.15 14.40
CA PHE A 400 11.60 10.72 13.60
C PHE A 400 12.27 11.88 12.86
N LEU A 401 11.52 12.70 12.12
CA LEU A 401 12.10 13.83 11.37
C LEU A 401 12.76 14.87 12.28
N LYS A 402 12.32 15.01 13.54
CA LYS A 402 13.01 15.84 14.54
C LYS A 402 14.34 15.23 14.96
N GLU A 403 14.37 13.93 15.24
CA GLU A 403 15.60 13.22 15.63
C GLU A 403 16.66 13.27 14.51
N PHE A 404 16.21 13.10 13.27
CA PHE A 404 17.06 13.10 12.07
C PHE A 404 17.24 14.49 11.45
N GLU A 405 16.82 15.56 12.14
CA GLU A 405 16.88 16.93 11.63
C GLU A 405 18.28 17.34 11.11
N PRO A 406 19.41 17.03 11.78
CA PRO A 406 20.74 17.37 11.27
C PRO A 406 21.05 16.73 9.91
N ILE A 407 20.67 15.46 9.72
CA ILE A 407 20.92 14.71 8.49
C ILE A 407 20.00 15.19 7.36
N LEU A 408 18.74 15.44 7.67
CA LEU A 408 17.78 15.99 6.71
C LEU A 408 18.17 17.40 6.25
N LYS A 409 18.72 18.23 7.14
CA LYS A 409 19.29 19.54 6.76
C LYS A 409 20.45 19.38 5.78
N ASP A 410 21.32 18.41 6.02
CA ASP A 410 22.44 18.08 5.12
C ASP A 410 21.92 17.63 3.74
N ILE A 411 20.94 16.72 3.71
CA ILE A 411 20.28 16.26 2.47
C ILE A 411 19.65 17.43 1.72
N LEU A 412 18.92 18.33 2.39
CA LEU A 412 18.30 19.50 1.77
C LEU A 412 19.35 20.46 1.19
N LYS A 413 20.44 20.72 1.92
CA LYS A 413 21.49 21.66 1.52
C LYS A 413 22.41 21.12 0.43
N ASN A 414 22.71 19.83 0.45
CA ASN A 414 23.68 19.21 -0.44
C ASN A 414 22.97 18.41 -1.54
N SER A 415 22.37 17.27 -1.20
CA SER A 415 21.81 16.34 -2.18
C SER A 415 20.68 16.96 -3.01
N ILE A 416 19.70 17.59 -2.35
CA ILE A 416 18.56 18.20 -3.03
C ILE A 416 19.01 19.44 -3.83
N ALA A 417 19.78 20.34 -3.22
CA ALA A 417 20.26 21.53 -3.92
C ALA A 417 21.11 21.19 -5.15
N ASN A 418 21.97 20.17 -5.07
CA ASN A 418 22.78 19.72 -6.21
C ASN A 418 21.91 19.13 -7.31
N ASN A 419 20.92 18.30 -6.97
CA ASN A 419 19.97 17.74 -7.94
C ASN A 419 19.16 18.85 -8.64
N LEU A 420 18.69 19.85 -7.89
CA LEU A 420 17.99 21.00 -8.45
C LEU A 420 18.90 21.83 -9.38
N LYS A 421 20.13 22.16 -8.96
CA LYS A 421 21.12 22.90 -9.79
C LYS A 421 21.44 22.19 -11.10
N ASN A 422 21.49 20.86 -11.08
CA ASN A 422 21.86 20.04 -12.24
C ASN A 422 20.65 19.54 -13.04
N ASN A 423 19.42 19.98 -12.73
CA ASN A 423 18.18 19.51 -13.35
C ASN A 423 17.96 17.98 -13.29
N GLN A 424 18.43 17.34 -12.22
CA GLN A 424 18.32 15.89 -12.02
C GLN A 424 17.17 15.54 -11.08
N ASN A 425 16.39 14.51 -11.42
CA ASN A 425 15.33 13.94 -10.58
C ASN A 425 14.29 14.96 -10.03
N ILE A 426 14.06 16.07 -10.73
CA ILE A 426 13.26 17.22 -10.26
C ILE A 426 11.90 16.85 -9.66
N SER A 427 11.14 15.95 -10.31
CA SER A 427 9.82 15.51 -9.80
C SER A 427 9.92 14.86 -8.42
N ALA A 428 10.94 14.01 -8.20
CA ALA A 428 11.16 13.36 -6.92
C ALA A 428 11.60 14.38 -5.86
N MET A 429 12.47 15.33 -6.21
CA MET A 429 12.92 16.38 -5.29
C MET A 429 11.76 17.27 -4.81
N PHE A 430 10.89 17.70 -5.72
CA PHE A 430 9.71 18.49 -5.37
C PHE A 430 8.71 17.72 -4.51
N LYS A 431 8.49 16.43 -4.81
CA LYS A 431 7.64 15.57 -3.98
C LYS A 431 8.24 15.39 -2.58
N PHE A 432 9.54 15.16 -2.48
CA PHE A 432 10.25 14.98 -1.21
C PHE A 432 10.13 16.22 -0.31
N ILE A 433 10.45 17.40 -0.85
CA ILE A 433 10.33 18.67 -0.13
C ILE A 433 8.90 18.88 0.37
N ARG A 434 7.90 18.65 -0.50
CA ARG A 434 6.49 18.75 -0.13
C ARG A 434 6.14 17.80 1.02
N SER A 435 6.46 16.52 0.87
CA SER A 435 6.11 15.49 1.86
C SER A 435 6.74 15.75 3.23
N ILE A 436 7.99 16.21 3.26
CA ILE A 436 8.63 16.63 4.50
C ILE A 436 7.96 17.87 5.08
N TYR A 437 7.65 18.87 4.25
CA TYR A 437 6.99 20.09 4.72
C TYR A 437 5.63 19.80 5.35
N ASP A 438 4.84 18.91 4.77
CA ASP A 438 3.51 18.55 5.27
C ASP A 438 3.55 17.90 6.66
N ILE A 439 4.67 17.25 7.04
CA ILE A 439 4.84 16.60 8.37
C ILE A 439 5.64 17.49 9.34
N TYR A 440 6.73 18.09 8.88
CA TYR A 440 7.68 18.86 9.69
C TYR A 440 8.10 20.18 9.02
N PRO A 441 7.20 21.19 8.96
CA PRO A 441 7.43 22.44 8.23
C PRO A 441 8.71 23.19 8.62
N LYS A 442 9.13 23.11 9.89
CA LYS A 442 10.27 23.85 10.45
C LYS A 442 11.59 23.58 9.72
N ILE A 443 11.73 22.40 9.10
CA ILE A 443 13.01 22.01 8.48
C ILE A 443 13.30 22.76 7.18
N ILE A 444 12.25 23.25 6.50
CA ILE A 444 12.34 23.97 5.22
C ILE A 444 13.03 25.33 5.34
N ILE A 445 13.24 25.86 6.55
CA ILE A 445 14.10 27.05 6.78
C ILE A 445 15.51 26.87 6.17
N ASN A 446 15.96 25.63 5.98
CA ASN A 446 17.28 25.31 5.42
C ASN A 446 17.29 25.09 3.90
N LEU A 447 16.13 25.15 3.24
CA LEU A 447 16.03 25.04 1.80
C LEU A 447 16.39 26.38 1.16
N ASP A 448 17.24 26.35 0.12
CA ASP A 448 17.43 27.50 -0.75
C ASP A 448 16.16 27.73 -1.58
N MET A 449 15.27 28.57 -1.06
CA MET A 449 13.99 28.88 -1.69
C MET A 449 14.16 29.56 -3.04
N ASN A 450 15.21 30.36 -3.25
CA ASN A 450 15.50 31.00 -4.52
C ASN A 450 15.84 29.96 -5.59
N LEU A 451 16.74 29.02 -5.28
CA LEU A 451 17.06 27.90 -6.15
C LEU A 451 15.83 27.04 -6.43
N PHE A 452 15.04 26.72 -5.40
CA PHE A 452 13.84 25.90 -5.53
C PHE A 452 12.81 26.55 -6.46
N ILE A 453 12.46 27.81 -6.22
CA ILE A 453 11.51 28.57 -7.05
C ILE A 453 12.05 28.66 -8.49
N LYS A 454 13.31 29.09 -8.66
CA LYS A 454 13.94 29.21 -9.98
C LYS A 454 13.88 27.91 -10.78
N THR A 455 14.09 26.78 -10.12
CA THR A 455 14.02 25.45 -10.75
C THR A 455 12.59 25.05 -11.11
N GLY A 456 11.59 25.52 -10.36
CA GLY A 456 10.17 25.25 -10.63
C GLY A 456 9.57 26.05 -11.79
N ILE A 457 10.06 27.28 -12.02
CA ILE A 457 9.53 28.22 -13.04
C ILE A 457 9.31 27.58 -14.42
N PRO A 458 10.24 26.81 -15.00
CA PRO A 458 10.06 26.20 -16.33
C PRO A 458 8.84 25.27 -16.43
N TYR A 459 8.39 24.71 -15.30
CA TYR A 459 7.33 23.71 -15.25
C TYR A 459 5.95 24.30 -14.94
N LEU A 460 5.86 25.62 -14.74
CA LEU A 460 4.60 26.33 -14.49
C LEU A 460 3.74 26.53 -15.75
N ASN A 461 4.15 26.00 -16.91
CA ASN A 461 3.29 25.99 -18.08
C ASN A 461 2.12 25.00 -17.84
N PRO A 462 0.87 25.47 -17.73
CA PRO A 462 -0.28 24.60 -17.51
C PRO A 462 -0.55 23.65 -18.69
N ASN A 463 -0.21 24.06 -19.91
CA ASN A 463 -0.54 23.36 -21.15
C ASN A 463 0.43 22.21 -21.48
N SER A 464 1.52 22.07 -20.71
CA SER A 464 2.46 20.96 -20.85
C SER A 464 1.99 19.75 -20.04
N PHE A 465 1.48 18.71 -20.71
CA PHE A 465 1.14 17.43 -20.07
C PHE A 465 2.38 16.68 -19.57
N SER A 466 3.49 16.75 -20.31
CA SER A 466 4.77 16.09 -19.96
C SER A 466 5.39 16.64 -18.67
N ASP A 467 5.06 17.88 -18.29
CA ASP A 467 5.56 18.51 -17.07
C ASP A 467 4.64 18.38 -15.87
N CYS A 468 3.43 17.82 -16.01
CA CYS A 468 2.46 17.68 -14.93
C CYS A 468 3.05 17.00 -13.68
N LYS A 469 3.85 15.95 -13.86
CA LYS A 469 4.53 15.21 -12.76
C LYS A 469 5.52 16.06 -11.97
N LYS A 470 6.03 17.17 -12.53
CA LYS A 470 6.92 18.14 -11.86
C LYS A 470 6.12 19.34 -11.34
N ARG A 471 5.18 19.85 -12.15
CA ARG A 471 4.32 21.01 -11.83
C ARG A 471 3.49 20.79 -10.57
N ALA A 472 2.78 19.66 -10.48
CA ALA A 472 1.86 19.39 -9.37
C ALA A 472 2.55 19.45 -7.98
N PRO A 473 3.63 18.69 -7.70
CA PRO A 473 4.27 18.73 -6.38
C PRO A 473 4.86 20.11 -6.06
N PHE A 474 5.42 20.83 -7.05
CA PHE A 474 5.91 22.19 -6.87
C PHE A 474 4.78 23.16 -6.50
N TYR A 475 3.69 23.16 -7.27
CA TYR A 475 2.51 24.00 -7.04
C TYR A 475 1.94 23.80 -5.63
N TYR A 476 1.70 22.54 -5.23
CA TYR A 476 1.11 22.25 -3.93
C TYR A 476 2.02 22.68 -2.78
N PHE A 477 3.33 22.48 -2.90
CA PHE A 477 4.27 22.97 -1.89
C PHE A 477 4.24 24.50 -1.80
N ILE A 478 4.37 25.23 -2.92
CA ILE A 478 4.38 26.69 -2.94
C ILE A 478 3.10 27.28 -2.34
N CYS A 479 1.94 26.75 -2.73
CA CYS A 479 0.66 27.16 -2.17
C CYS A 479 0.56 26.92 -0.66
N SER A 480 1.00 25.75 -0.17
CA SER A 480 1.01 25.44 1.26
C SER A 480 2.03 26.25 2.04
N PHE A 481 3.18 26.55 1.43
CA PHE A 481 4.26 27.32 2.02
C PHE A 481 3.83 28.77 2.30
N PHE A 482 3.31 29.46 1.27
CA PHE A 482 2.85 30.85 1.40
C PHE A 482 1.49 30.99 2.11
N LYS A 483 0.77 29.89 2.39
CA LYS A 483 -0.43 29.94 3.24
C LYS A 483 -0.10 30.20 4.71
N THR A 484 1.11 29.92 5.18
CA THR A 484 1.45 30.01 6.60
C THR A 484 1.54 31.45 7.11
N GLU A 485 1.04 31.69 8.33
CA GLU A 485 0.98 33.03 8.93
C GLU A 485 2.37 33.57 9.31
N ASN A 486 3.37 32.70 9.50
CA ASN A 486 4.73 33.03 9.93
C ASN A 486 5.75 33.00 8.78
N PHE A 487 5.38 33.47 7.58
CA PHE A 487 6.35 33.70 6.52
C PHE A 487 7.27 34.86 6.93
N ASN A 488 8.40 34.55 7.56
CA ASN A 488 9.49 35.51 7.74
C ASN A 488 10.26 35.60 6.43
N ASP A 489 10.58 36.82 5.99
CA ASP A 489 11.33 37.13 4.76
C ASP A 489 12.54 36.19 4.62
N PHE A 490 12.35 35.10 3.89
CA PHE A 490 13.45 34.45 3.18
C PHE A 490 14.01 35.56 2.31
N ASN A 491 15.32 35.80 2.30
CA ASN A 491 15.94 36.79 1.40
C ASN A 491 15.70 36.37 -0.06
N LEU A 492 14.48 36.58 -0.55
CA LEU A 492 14.01 36.16 -1.85
C LEU A 492 14.57 37.14 -2.88
N ASP A 493 15.17 36.58 -3.92
CA ASP A 493 15.71 37.37 -5.01
C ASP A 493 14.56 37.96 -5.82
N GLU A 494 14.50 39.29 -5.87
CA GLU A 494 13.44 40.04 -6.53
C GLU A 494 13.24 39.60 -7.99
N SER A 495 14.34 39.38 -8.73
CA SER A 495 14.29 38.99 -10.14
C SER A 495 13.69 37.59 -10.33
N ILE A 496 14.00 36.66 -9.41
CA ILE A 496 13.45 35.30 -9.42
C ILE A 496 11.96 35.34 -9.10
N ILE A 497 11.55 36.10 -8.09
CA ILE A 497 10.14 36.21 -7.69
C ILE A 497 9.31 36.89 -8.77
N GLN A 498 9.81 37.96 -9.39
CA GLN A 498 9.11 38.61 -10.50
C GLN A 498 8.89 37.65 -11.67
N ASN A 499 9.91 36.90 -12.06
CA ASN A 499 9.78 35.89 -13.12
C ASN A 499 8.82 34.75 -12.72
N PHE A 500 8.88 34.32 -11.46
CA PHE A 500 7.94 33.34 -10.91
C PHE A 500 6.50 33.84 -10.99
N LEU A 501 6.19 35.03 -10.48
CA LEU A 501 4.85 35.61 -10.51
C LEU A 501 4.33 35.72 -11.94
N LEU A 502 5.15 36.19 -12.89
CA LEU A 502 4.78 36.26 -14.30
C LEU A 502 4.34 34.90 -14.87
N LYS A 503 5.06 33.83 -14.55
CA LYS A 503 4.73 32.47 -15.00
C LYS A 503 3.60 31.83 -14.20
N PHE A 504 3.42 32.23 -12.94
CA PHE A 504 2.40 31.69 -12.06
C PHE A 504 1.00 32.21 -12.40
N ILE A 505 0.88 33.37 -13.08
CA ILE A 505 -0.40 33.88 -13.60
C ILE A 505 -1.06 32.86 -14.52
N ASP A 506 -0.27 32.20 -15.37
CA ASP A 506 -0.78 31.22 -16.34
C ASP A 506 -1.44 30.00 -15.66
N ILE A 507 -1.17 29.74 -14.37
CA ILE A 507 -1.77 28.63 -13.61
C ILE A 507 -3.21 28.91 -13.18
N ILE A 508 -3.56 30.18 -12.99
CA ILE A 508 -4.87 30.63 -12.48
C ILE A 508 -6.06 30.02 -13.25
N PRO A 509 -6.10 30.04 -14.60
CA PRO A 509 -7.25 29.52 -15.36
C PRO A 509 -7.35 27.98 -15.45
N VAL A 510 -6.37 27.21 -14.97
CA VAL A 510 -6.25 25.77 -15.32
C VAL A 510 -6.68 24.81 -14.20
N TYR A 511 -6.82 25.26 -12.95
CA TYR A 511 -7.16 24.38 -11.82
C TYR A 511 -8.60 24.61 -11.29
N TYR A 512 -9.47 23.63 -11.57
CA TYR A 512 -10.94 23.64 -11.50
C TYR A 512 -11.58 23.58 -10.09
N GLY A 513 -11.07 24.31 -9.10
CA GLY A 513 -11.72 24.34 -7.77
C GLY A 513 -11.46 25.60 -6.96
N CYS A 514 -12.50 26.13 -6.30
CA CYS A 514 -12.45 27.37 -5.51
C CYS A 514 -11.32 27.36 -4.46
N ASN A 515 -11.04 26.20 -3.85
CA ASN A 515 -9.96 26.05 -2.86
C ASN A 515 -8.56 26.23 -3.47
N SER A 516 -8.30 25.62 -4.63
CA SER A 516 -7.03 25.76 -5.33
C SER A 516 -6.85 27.18 -5.85
N PHE A 517 -7.92 27.78 -6.39
CA PHE A 517 -7.93 29.17 -6.84
C PHE A 517 -7.59 30.15 -5.71
N LYS A 518 -8.25 30.02 -4.55
CA LYS A 518 -7.94 30.81 -3.36
C LYS A 518 -6.49 30.65 -2.91
N ASN A 519 -5.97 29.42 -2.89
CA ASN A 519 -4.58 29.17 -2.51
C ASN A 519 -3.59 29.82 -3.49
N THR A 520 -3.88 29.79 -4.80
CA THR A 520 -3.08 30.47 -5.82
C THR A 520 -3.06 31.98 -5.59
N LEU A 521 -4.21 32.61 -5.34
CA LEU A 521 -4.29 34.05 -5.04
C LEU A 521 -3.56 34.43 -3.75
N ASN A 522 -3.58 33.57 -2.73
CA ASN A 522 -2.80 33.80 -1.50
C ASN A 522 -1.28 33.89 -1.76
N VAL A 523 -0.75 33.13 -2.72
CA VAL A 523 0.67 33.25 -3.12
C VAL A 523 0.94 34.65 -3.67
N PHE A 524 0.06 35.17 -4.54
CA PHE A 524 0.17 36.55 -5.04
C PHE A 524 0.07 37.58 -3.93
N LEU A 525 -0.83 37.41 -2.96
CA LEU A 525 -0.95 38.32 -1.82
C LEU A 525 0.34 38.40 -1.02
N LYS A 526 0.94 37.26 -0.70
CA LYS A 526 2.19 37.20 0.08
C LYS A 526 3.38 37.80 -0.66
N LEU A 527 3.42 37.64 -1.98
CA LEU A 527 4.51 38.11 -2.82
C LEU A 527 4.21 39.45 -3.52
N TRP A 528 3.12 40.12 -3.14
CA TRP A 528 2.62 41.30 -3.84
C TRP A 528 3.61 42.47 -3.84
N GLY A 529 4.44 42.57 -2.79
CA GLY A 529 5.51 43.58 -2.69
C GLY A 529 6.56 43.50 -3.79
N TYR A 530 6.69 42.35 -4.47
CA TYR A 530 7.65 42.14 -5.56
C TYR A 530 7.06 42.45 -6.94
N LYS A 531 5.80 42.87 -7.04
CA LYS A 531 5.14 43.08 -8.34
C LYS A 531 5.81 44.20 -9.15
N THR A 532 5.80 44.02 -10.47
CA THR A 532 6.01 45.09 -11.45
C THR A 532 4.67 45.48 -12.08
N ASP A 533 4.63 46.61 -12.79
CA ASP A 533 3.43 47.03 -13.54
C ASP A 533 2.97 45.96 -14.55
N ILE A 534 3.92 45.23 -15.15
CA ILE A 534 3.61 44.14 -16.09
C ILE A 534 2.90 42.98 -15.38
N ILE A 535 3.37 42.61 -14.19
CA ILE A 535 2.76 41.54 -13.38
C ILE A 535 1.34 41.95 -12.95
N GLU A 536 1.20 43.18 -12.44
CA GLU A 536 -0.08 43.72 -12.01
C GLU A 536 -1.09 43.67 -13.16
N ASN A 537 -0.76 44.29 -14.29
CA ASN A 537 -1.68 44.38 -15.43
C ASN A 537 -2.07 42.99 -15.94
N LYS A 538 -1.11 42.07 -16.11
CA LYS A 538 -1.41 40.71 -16.56
C LYS A 538 -2.32 39.95 -15.60
N LEU A 539 -2.05 40.01 -14.30
CA LEU A 539 -2.87 39.33 -13.30
C LEU A 539 -4.28 39.91 -13.28
N ILE A 540 -4.42 41.23 -13.19
CA ILE A 540 -5.72 41.89 -13.10
C ILE A 540 -6.57 41.64 -14.34
N THR A 541 -5.99 41.72 -15.55
CA THR A 541 -6.70 41.36 -16.78
C THR A 541 -7.14 39.90 -16.77
N SER A 542 -6.29 38.97 -16.32
CA SER A 542 -6.66 37.55 -16.22
C SER A 542 -7.82 37.33 -15.25
N LEU A 543 -7.81 38.00 -14.09
CA LEU A 543 -8.90 37.91 -13.11
C LEU A 543 -10.19 38.57 -13.62
N GLU A 544 -10.10 39.69 -14.35
CA GLU A 544 -11.26 40.33 -14.96
C GLU A 544 -11.95 39.40 -15.96
N ASN A 545 -11.18 38.70 -16.80
CA ASN A 545 -11.73 37.74 -17.76
C ASN A 545 -12.43 36.58 -17.06
N LEU A 546 -11.76 35.96 -16.08
CA LEU A 546 -12.36 34.87 -15.29
C LEU A 546 -13.62 35.33 -14.53
N PHE A 547 -13.62 36.56 -14.01
CA PHE A 547 -14.79 37.13 -13.33
C PHE A 547 -16.02 37.25 -14.26
N LYS A 548 -15.80 37.51 -15.55
CA LYS A 548 -16.86 37.59 -16.57
C LYS A 548 -17.38 36.22 -16.98
N GLU A 549 -16.48 35.23 -17.06
CA GLU A 549 -16.78 33.90 -17.58
C GLU A 549 -17.39 32.95 -16.54
N GLU A 550 -16.99 33.05 -15.26
CA GLU A 550 -17.30 32.02 -14.26
C GLU A 550 -17.83 32.59 -12.93
N ASN A 551 -19.04 32.18 -12.52
CA ASN A 551 -19.68 32.66 -11.29
C ASN A 551 -19.00 32.16 -10.00
N CYS A 552 -18.29 31.02 -10.03
CA CYS A 552 -17.78 30.35 -8.82
C CYS A 552 -16.50 30.97 -8.23
N TYR A 553 -15.83 31.89 -8.94
CA TYR A 553 -14.57 32.51 -8.49
C TYR A 553 -14.71 33.99 -8.11
N LYS A 554 -15.88 34.59 -8.34
CA LYS A 554 -16.13 36.02 -8.14
C LYS A 554 -15.83 36.48 -6.72
N LYS A 555 -16.18 35.68 -5.71
CA LYS A 555 -15.97 35.99 -4.30
C LYS A 555 -14.49 36.08 -3.96
N GLU A 556 -13.70 35.10 -4.39
CA GLU A 556 -12.26 35.02 -4.17
C GLU A 556 -11.52 36.13 -4.90
N ILE A 557 -11.92 36.44 -6.14
CA ILE A 557 -11.37 37.57 -6.91
C ILE A 557 -11.61 38.90 -6.19
N LEU A 558 -12.84 39.17 -5.76
CA LEU A 558 -13.16 40.41 -5.05
C LEU A 558 -12.43 40.50 -3.71
N SER A 559 -12.31 39.39 -2.98
CA SER A 559 -11.54 39.34 -1.74
C SER A 559 -10.09 39.73 -1.97
N PHE A 560 -9.43 39.11 -2.97
CA PHE A 560 -8.06 39.42 -3.34
C PHE A 560 -7.89 40.89 -3.75
N LEU A 561 -8.72 41.37 -4.68
CA LEU A 561 -8.63 42.74 -5.18
C LEU A 561 -8.85 43.78 -4.08
N LYS A 562 -9.75 43.49 -3.13
CA LYS A 562 -9.99 44.33 -1.96
C LYS A 562 -8.73 44.45 -1.10
N GLU A 563 -8.02 43.35 -0.87
CA GLU A 563 -6.79 43.35 -0.07
C GLU A 563 -5.66 44.15 -0.73
N VAL A 564 -5.52 44.07 -2.07
CA VAL A 564 -4.46 44.78 -2.79
C VAL A 564 -4.83 46.18 -3.29
N CYS A 565 -6.10 46.58 -3.17
CA CYS A 565 -6.69 47.75 -3.85
C CYS A 565 -5.85 49.04 -3.71
N ASN A 566 -5.34 49.32 -2.51
CA ASN A 566 -4.60 50.55 -2.23
C ASN A 566 -3.22 50.62 -2.89
N THR A 567 -2.73 49.49 -3.39
CA THR A 567 -1.42 49.35 -4.04
C THR A 567 -1.51 49.11 -5.55
N LEU A 568 -2.74 49.02 -6.08
CA LEU A 568 -3.00 48.94 -7.51
C LEU A 568 -2.77 50.30 -8.18
N SER A 569 -2.35 50.25 -9.44
CA SER A 569 -2.39 51.40 -10.35
C SER A 569 -3.81 51.96 -10.48
N LYS A 570 -3.93 53.25 -10.83
CA LYS A 570 -5.22 53.92 -10.99
C LYS A 570 -6.15 53.22 -11.99
N GLU A 571 -5.57 52.66 -13.05
CA GLU A 571 -6.32 51.90 -14.06
C GLU A 571 -6.93 50.64 -13.45
N ASN A 572 -6.14 49.82 -12.75
CA ASN A 572 -6.62 48.59 -12.14
C ASN A 572 -7.54 48.81 -10.93
N GLN A 573 -7.42 49.94 -10.22
CA GLN A 573 -8.41 50.36 -9.22
C GLN A 573 -9.80 50.57 -9.83
N ASN A 574 -9.88 51.11 -11.05
CA ASN A 574 -11.15 51.30 -11.75
C ASN A 574 -11.76 49.95 -12.20
N ILE A 575 -10.94 48.97 -12.58
CA ILE A 575 -11.39 47.60 -12.86
C ILE A 575 -12.03 47.00 -11.60
N TYR A 576 -11.34 47.05 -10.44
CA TYR A 576 -11.90 46.57 -9.18
C TYR A 576 -13.26 47.21 -8.85
N ARG A 577 -13.36 48.54 -8.92
CA ARG A 577 -14.63 49.25 -8.67
C ARG A 577 -15.76 48.73 -9.56
N ARG A 578 -15.52 48.60 -10.87
CA ARG A 578 -16.50 48.05 -11.82
C ARG A 578 -16.94 46.64 -11.46
N LEU A 579 -16.01 45.76 -11.09
CA LEU A 579 -16.31 44.38 -10.72
C LEU A 579 -17.12 44.31 -9.42
N SER A 580 -16.80 45.16 -8.43
CA SER A 580 -17.53 45.21 -7.17
C SER A 580 -18.98 45.69 -7.31
N THR A 581 -19.25 46.70 -8.16
CA THR A 581 -20.60 47.24 -8.38
C THR A 581 -21.51 46.31 -9.17
N ASN A 582 -20.96 45.43 -10.01
CA ASN A 582 -21.72 44.48 -10.82
C ASN A 582 -22.13 43.21 -10.05
N ASN A 583 -21.63 43.01 -8.83
CA ASN A 583 -21.93 41.84 -8.00
C ASN A 583 -22.99 42.12 -6.92
N GLU A 584 -23.44 43.38 -6.80
CA GLU A 584 -24.52 43.84 -5.90
C GLU A 584 -25.88 43.98 -6.62
N LYS A 585 -25.95 43.56 -7.88
CA LYS A 585 -27.18 43.37 -8.67
C LYS A 585 -27.33 41.90 -9.01
#